data_AF-A0A6I1W2P9-F1
#
_entry.id   AF-A0A6I1W2P9-F1
#
_cell.length_a   1.000
_cell.length_b   1.000
_cell.length_c   1.000
_cell.angle_alpha   90.00
_cell.angle_beta   90.00
_cell.angle_gamma   90.00
#
_symmetry.space_group_name_H-M   'P 1'
#
loop_
_entity.id
_entity.type
_entity.pdbx_description
1 polymer ?
#
loop_
_entity_poly.entity_id
_entity_poly.type
_entity_poly.pdbx_seq_one_letter_code
_entity_poly.pdbx_strand_id
1 'polypeptide(L)' 'PIGNLDDISARALKVLREVSLIAAEDTRHSLRLMQHFGIATPLGACHEHNERDEGNRFIQRLLAGEDVALISDAGTPLI' A
#
# COMPACT_ATOMS: atom_id res chain seq x y z
N PRO A 1 -4.41 9.79 -2.87
CA PRO A 1 -5.18 10.87 -3.56
C PRO A 1 -4.23 11.80 -4.32
N ILE A 2 -4.70 12.56 -5.31
CA ILE A 2 -3.85 13.50 -6.08
C ILE A 2 -3.96 14.89 -5.46
N GLY A 3 -3.41 15.04 -4.24
CA GLY A 3 -3.34 16.31 -3.52
C GLY A 3 -4.36 16.46 -2.38
N ASN A 4 -5.65 16.21 -2.63
CA ASN A 4 -6.67 16.31 -1.58
C ASN A 4 -6.90 14.98 -0.86
N LEU A 5 -6.67 14.94 0.46
CA LEU A 5 -6.81 13.72 1.25
C LEU A 5 -8.27 13.21 1.28
N ASP A 6 -9.24 14.11 1.23
CA ASP A 6 -10.68 13.77 1.27
C ASP A 6 -11.17 13.05 0.02
N ASP A 7 -10.39 13.05 -1.07
CA ASP A 7 -10.74 12.33 -2.29
C ASP A 7 -10.53 10.81 -2.16
N ILE A 8 -9.98 10.33 -1.04
CA ILE A 8 -9.86 8.89 -0.80
C ILE A 8 -11.25 8.27 -0.57
N SER A 9 -11.57 7.21 -1.31
CA SER A 9 -12.86 6.54 -1.14
C SER A 9 -12.94 5.80 0.20
N ALA A 10 -14.15 5.72 0.77
CA ALA A 10 -14.41 4.90 1.96
C ALA A 10 -14.01 3.43 1.77
N ARG A 11 -14.15 2.89 0.55
CA ARG A 11 -13.70 1.54 0.22
C ARG A 11 -12.19 1.39 0.30
N ALA A 12 -11.42 2.37 -0.20
CA ALA A 12 -9.97 2.34 -0.10
C ALA A 12 -9.53 2.35 1.37
N LEU A 13 -10.12 3.22 2.20
CA LEU A 13 -9.84 3.25 3.64
C LEU A 13 -10.15 1.92 4.32
N LYS A 14 -11.27 1.28 3.98
CA LYS A 14 -11.65 -0.04 4.50
C LYS A 14 -10.60 -1.09 4.13
N VAL A 15 -10.27 -1.21 2.84
CA VAL A 15 -9.27 -2.18 2.35
C VAL A 15 -7.93 -1.97 3.04
N LEU A 16 -7.42 -0.73 3.09
CA LEU A 16 -6.12 -0.44 3.70
C LEU A 16 -6.06 -0.78 5.19
N ARG A 17 -7.19 -0.81 5.90
CA ARG A 17 -7.30 -1.23 7.31
C ARG A 17 -7.40 -2.73 7.51
N GLU A 18 -7.90 -3.47 6.52
CA GLU A 18 -8.19 -4.90 6.62
C GLU A 18 -7.07 -5.79 6.08
N VAL A 19 -6.29 -5.30 5.09
CA VAL A 19 -5.18 -6.06 4.52
C VAL A 19 -4.06 -6.28 5.55
N SER A 20 -3.30 -7.36 5.38
CA SER A 20 -2.17 -7.70 6.25
C SER A 20 -0.91 -6.91 5.93
N LEU A 21 -0.86 -6.26 4.75
CA LEU A 21 0.25 -5.43 4.30
C LEU A 21 -0.20 -4.40 3.28
N ILE A 22 0.41 -3.22 3.32
CA ILE A 22 0.35 -2.24 2.25
C ILE A 22 1.72 -2.20 1.56
N ALA A 23 1.80 -2.69 0.34
CA ALA A 23 2.92 -2.46 -0.56
C ALA A 23 2.80 -1.05 -1.14
N ALA A 24 3.82 -0.21 -0.92
CA ALA A 24 3.82 1.18 -1.34
C ALA A 24 5.05 1.51 -2.16
N GLU A 25 4.87 2.35 -3.18
CA GLU A 25 5.97 2.93 -3.96
C GLU A 25 6.90 3.74 -3.05
N ASP A 26 6.52 4.90 -2.49
CA ASP A 26 7.27 5.54 -1.41
C ASP A 26 6.57 5.35 -0.04
N THR A 27 7.19 4.54 0.82
CA THR A 27 6.69 4.29 2.19
C THR A 27 6.69 5.54 3.06
N ARG A 28 7.57 6.53 2.82
CA ARG A 28 7.64 7.78 3.60
C ARG A 28 6.48 8.70 3.24
N HIS A 29 6.10 8.75 1.96
CA HIS A 29 4.91 9.47 1.52
C HIS A 29 3.65 8.79 2.07
N SER A 30 3.56 7.48 1.85
CA SER A 30 2.41 6.66 2.27
C SER A 30 2.19 6.67 3.78
N LEU A 31 3.25 6.75 4.59
CA LEU A 31 3.14 6.83 6.05
C LEU A 31 2.32 8.04 6.51
N ARG A 32 2.45 9.19 5.84
CA ARG A 32 1.67 10.39 6.19
C ARG A 32 0.18 10.18 5.94
N LEU A 33 -0.16 9.55 4.81
CA LEU A 33 -1.53 9.16 4.48
C LEU A 33 -2.10 8.20 5.54
N MET A 34 -1.31 7.19 5.94
CA MET A 34 -1.73 6.23 6.96
C MET A 34 -1.96 6.90 8.31
N GLN A 35 -1.05 7.78 8.74
CA GLN A 35 -1.17 8.54 9.98
C GLN A 35 -2.41 9.44 9.98
N HIS A 36 -2.68 10.14 8.87
CA HIS A 36 -3.85 11.01 8.75
C HIS A 36 -5.16 10.23 8.96
N PHE A 37 -5.26 9.02 8.41
CA PHE A 37 -6.45 8.17 8.53
C PHE A 37 -6.41 7.18 9.70
N GLY A 38 -5.39 7.21 10.56
CA GLY A 38 -5.25 6.29 11.68
C GLY A 38 -5.15 4.82 11.27
N ILE A 39 -4.49 4.53 10.15
CA ILE A 39 -4.29 3.18 9.62
C ILE A 39 -3.00 2.62 10.21
N ALA A 40 -3.09 1.49 10.92
CA ALA A 40 -1.96 0.84 11.60
C ALA A 40 -1.33 -0.30 10.78
N THR A 41 -1.87 -0.59 9.61
CA THR A 41 -1.41 -1.66 8.73
C THR A 41 0.05 -1.44 8.32
N PRO A 42 0.92 -2.48 8.40
CA PRO A 42 2.33 -2.34 8.10
C PRO A 42 2.57 -2.00 6.62
N LEU A 43 3.54 -1.12 6.38
CA LEU A 43 4.01 -0.72 5.06
C LEU A 43 5.22 -1.55 4.63
N GLY A 44 5.23 -2.00 3.38
CA GLY A 44 6.37 -2.60 2.69
C GLY A 44 6.73 -1.78 1.47
N ALA A 45 8.02 -1.49 1.28
CA ALA A 45 8.48 -0.81 0.08
C ALA A 45 8.36 -1.73 -1.14
N CYS A 46 7.82 -1.20 -2.23
CA CYS A 46 7.70 -1.86 -3.52
C CYS A 46 8.45 -1.00 -4.54
N HIS A 47 9.77 -1.20 -4.66
CA HIS A 47 10.62 -0.46 -5.59
C HIS A 47 11.21 -1.39 -6.66
N GLU A 48 11.31 -0.90 -7.90
CA GLU A 48 11.84 -1.62 -9.07
C GLU A 48 13.28 -2.11 -8.92
N HIS A 49 14.07 -1.58 -7.98
CA HIS A 49 15.47 -1.98 -7.81
C HIS A 49 15.67 -3.35 -7.16
N ASN A 50 14.61 -4.06 -6.79
CA ASN A 50 14.69 -5.41 -6.20
C ASN A 50 13.55 -6.35 -6.65
N GLU A 51 13.04 -6.17 -7.88
CA GLU A 51 11.84 -6.86 -8.43
C GLU A 51 11.79 -8.38 -8.18
N ARG A 52 12.92 -9.08 -8.31
CA ARG A 52 12.96 -10.54 -8.11
C ARG A 52 12.86 -10.95 -6.65
N ASP A 53 13.41 -10.18 -5.72
CA ASP A 53 13.48 -10.58 -4.32
C ASP A 53 12.31 -10.03 -3.49
N GLU A 54 11.90 -8.77 -3.70
CA GLU A 54 10.75 -8.18 -3.00
C GLU A 54 9.41 -8.64 -3.57
N GLY A 55 9.31 -8.84 -4.89
CA GLY A 55 8.11 -9.41 -5.51
C GLY A 55 7.79 -10.79 -4.97
N ASN A 56 8.82 -11.63 -4.77
CA ASN A 56 8.67 -12.95 -4.15
C ASN A 56 8.10 -12.87 -2.73
N ARG A 57 8.49 -11.88 -1.92
CA ARG A 57 7.96 -11.70 -0.57
C ARG A 57 6.45 -11.45 -0.58
N PHE A 58 5.95 -10.59 -1.47
CA PHE A 58 4.51 -10.35 -1.60
C PHE A 58 3.79 -11.58 -2.14
N ILE A 59 4.34 -12.26 -3.14
CA ILE A 59 3.78 -13.50 -3.70
C ILE A 59 3.65 -14.58 -2.62
N GLN A 60 4.67 -14.78 -1.78
CA GLN A 60 4.60 -15.76 -0.69
C GLN A 60 3.48 -15.45 0.31
N ARG A 61 3.25 -14.17 0.65
CA ARG A 61 2.14 -13.77 1.53
C ARG A 61 0.78 -14.01 0.88
N LEU A 62 0.63 -13.67 -0.40
CA LEU A 62 -0.57 -13.96 -1.17
C LEU A 62 -0.85 -15.47 -1.24
N LEU A 63 0.18 -16.28 -1.49
CA LEU A 63 0.06 -17.75 -1.51
C LEU A 63 -0.25 -18.35 -0.13
N ALA A 64 0.16 -17.67 0.96
CA ALA A 64 -0.22 -18.02 2.32
C ALA A 64 -1.66 -17.61 2.69
N GLY A 65 -2.40 -16.97 1.77
CA GLY A 65 -3.78 -16.54 1.97
C GLY A 65 -3.93 -15.18 2.64
N GLU A 66 -2.85 -14.40 2.72
CA GLU A 66 -2.91 -13.03 3.24
C GLU A 66 -3.28 -12.03 2.14
N ASP A 67 -4.09 -11.04 2.50
CA ASP A 67 -4.39 -9.92 1.61
C ASP A 67 -3.29 -8.84 1.66
N VAL A 68 -2.88 -8.37 0.49
CA VAL A 68 -1.90 -7.28 0.31
C VAL A 68 -2.51 -6.19 -0.57
N ALA A 69 -2.50 -4.93 -0.11
CA ALA A 69 -2.88 -3.79 -0.94
C ALA A 69 -1.63 -3.19 -1.60
N LEU A 70 -1.73 -2.80 -2.87
CA LEU A 70 -0.71 -2.02 -3.58
C LEU A 70 -1.18 -0.57 -3.75
N ILE A 71 -0.32 0.39 -3.42
CA ILE A 71 -0.56 1.83 -3.60
C ILE A 71 0.63 2.53 -4.27
N SER A 72 0.35 3.59 -5.02
CA SER A 72 1.33 4.54 -5.55
C SER A 72 1.32 5.84 -4.75
N ASP A 73 2.32 6.69 -4.99
CA ASP A 73 2.48 7.98 -4.29
C ASP A 73 1.28 8.91 -4.49
N ALA A 74 0.71 8.92 -5.69
CA ALA A 74 -0.52 9.63 -5.99
C ALA A 74 -1.29 8.93 -7.12
N GLY A 75 -2.61 9.01 -7.07
CA GLY A 75 -3.47 8.50 -8.14
C GLY A 75 -3.61 6.99 -8.17
N THR A 76 -3.50 6.40 -9.36
CA THR A 76 -3.75 4.97 -9.62
C THR A 76 -2.41 4.25 -9.75
N PRO A 77 -2.18 3.14 -9.02
CA PRO A 77 -0.97 2.34 -9.20
C PRO A 77 -0.81 1.84 -10.64
N LEU A 78 0.43 1.70 -11.11
CA LEU A 78 0.83 1.17 -12.42
C LEU A 78 0.55 2.05 -13.66
N ILE A 79 0.21 3.34 -13.49
CA ILE A 79 0.01 4.31 -14.59
C ILE A 79 0.83 5.58 -14.36
#